data_AF-A0A1Y6G2N0-F1
#
_entry.id   AF-A0A1Y6G2N0-F1
#
_cell.length_a   1.000
_cell.length_b   1.000
_cell.length_c   1.000
_cell.angle_alpha   90.00
_cell.angle_beta   90.00
_cell.angle_gamma   90.00
#
_symmetry.space_group_name_H-M   'P 1'
#
loop_
_entity.id
_entity.type
_entity.pdbx_description
1 polymer ?
#
loop_
_entity_poly.entity_id
_entity_poly.type
_entity_poly.pdbx_seq_one_letter_code
_entity_poly.pdbx_strand_id
1 'polypeptide(L)'
;MKSIKAFLYFFILFGIFGLTSIYVRENFKKPFSSLDTMDIFRAIMAGFVELICLFLVYDTFSRFKEISKVKKNVLIVVAIFASIFYFLFIVGIYLQ
;
A
#
# COMPACT_ATOMS: atom_id res chain seq x y z
N MET A 1 -15.46 1.43 17.90
CA MET A 1 -14.10 1.96 17.60
C MET A 1 -13.14 0.96 16.97
N LYS A 2 -13.16 -0.34 17.33
CA LYS A 2 -12.19 -1.34 16.80
C LYS A 2 -12.20 -1.48 15.27
N SER A 3 -13.39 -1.47 14.65
CA SER A 3 -13.52 -1.51 13.18
C SER A 3 -12.93 -0.29 12.48
N ILE A 4 -13.05 0.90 13.06
CA ILE A 4 -12.45 2.13 12.53
C ILE A 4 -10.92 2.04 12.63
N LYS A 5 -10.39 1.52 13.74
CA LYS A 5 -8.95 1.27 13.86
C LYS A 5 -8.47 0.27 12.81
N ALA A 6 -9.13 -0.87 12.66
CA ALA A 6 -8.79 -1.86 11.63
C ALA A 6 -8.84 -1.26 10.22
N PHE A 7 -9.87 -0.46 9.92
CA PHE A 7 -9.98 0.28 8.67
C PHE A 7 -8.79 1.21 8.44
N LEU A 8 -8.43 2.04 9.42
CA LEU A 8 -7.31 2.98 9.29
C LEU A 8 -5.98 2.25 9.07
N TYR A 9 -5.76 1.12 9.74
CA TYR A 9 -4.57 0.28 9.50
C TYR A 9 -4.54 -0.21 8.05
N PHE A 10 -5.63 -0.82 7.55
CA PHE A 10 -5.69 -1.25 6.16
C PHE A 10 -5.54 -0.10 5.17
N PHE A 11 -6.19 1.04 5.43
CA PHE A 11 -6.13 2.23 4.58
C PHE A 11 -4.70 2.74 4.42
N ILE A 12 -3.95 2.86 5.51
CA ILE A 12 -2.54 3.30 5.46
C ILE A 12 -1.69 2.27 4.73
N LEU A 13 -1.86 0.97 5.02
CA LEU A 13 -1.06 -0.09 4.41
C LEU A 13 -1.27 -0.15 2.89
N PHE A 14 -2.51 -0.12 2.42
CA PHE A 14 -2.81 -0.10 0.99
C PHE A 14 -2.43 1.23 0.33
N GLY A 15 -2.45 2.32 1.08
CA GLY A 15 -1.91 3.61 0.66
C GLY A 15 -0.43 3.57 0.36
N ILE A 16 0.37 3.12 1.33
CA ILE A 16 1.83 2.98 1.19
C ILE A 16 2.15 1.99 0.08
N PHE A 17 1.44 0.86 0.02
CA PHE A 17 1.60 -0.13 -1.04
C PHE A 17 1.36 0.51 -2.41
N GLY A 18 0.22 1.17 -2.61
CA GLY A 18 -0.13 1.82 -3.87
C GLY A 18 0.87 2.91 -4.29
N LEU A 19 1.30 3.76 -3.35
CA LEU A 19 2.32 4.78 -3.61
C LEU A 19 3.65 4.17 -4.04
N THR A 20 4.07 3.10 -3.37
CA THR A 20 5.31 2.40 -3.69
C THR A 20 5.23 1.74 -5.07
N SER A 21 4.10 1.11 -5.40
CA SER A 21 3.89 0.53 -6.73
C SER A 21 3.87 1.60 -7.84
N ILE A 22 3.28 2.78 -7.58
CA ILE A 22 3.33 3.92 -8.52
C ILE A 22 4.78 4.40 -8.68
N TYR A 23 5.51 4.57 -7.58
CA TYR A 23 6.92 4.96 -7.62
C TYR A 23 7.76 4.00 -8.46
N VAL A 24 7.62 2.69 -8.23
CA VAL A 24 8.32 1.67 -9.01
C VAL A 24 7.93 1.77 -10.48
N ARG A 25 6.63 1.87 -10.77
CA ARG A 25 6.13 1.96 -12.15
C ARG A 25 6.65 3.19 -12.88
N GLU A 26 6.71 4.35 -12.25
CA GLU A 26 7.14 5.58 -12.92
C GLU A 26 8.67 5.68 -13.05
N ASN A 27 9.44 5.19 -12.08
CA ASN A 27 10.90 5.34 -12.08
C ASN A 27 11.65 4.17 -12.77
N PHE A 28 11.00 3.01 -12.93
CA PHE A 28 11.63 1.80 -13.47
C PHE A 28 11.05 1.33 -14.81
N LYS A 29 10.47 2.24 -15.59
CA LYS A 29 9.98 1.99 -16.97
C LYS A 29 11.08 1.70 -18.01
N LYS A 30 12.34 1.62 -17.59
CA LYS A 30 13.51 1.43 -18.48
C LYS A 30 14.04 -0.01 -18.41
N PRO A 31 14.71 -0.50 -19.47
CA PRO A 31 15.31 -1.84 -19.46
C PRO A 31 16.25 -2.05 -18.29
N PHE A 32 16.35 -3.28 -17.79
CA PHE A 32 17.22 -3.59 -16.65
C PHE A 32 18.70 -3.28 -16.94
N SER A 33 19.11 -3.35 -18.21
CA SER A 33 20.47 -3.03 -18.67
C SER A 33 20.84 -1.55 -18.55
N SER A 34 19.89 -0.65 -18.29
CA SER A 34 20.12 0.79 -18.11
C SER A 34 19.85 1.28 -16.68
N LEU A 35 19.72 0.35 -15.73
CA LEU A 35 19.63 0.65 -14.31
C LEU A 35 21.03 0.79 -13.72
N ASP A 36 21.28 1.89 -13.02
CA ASP A 36 22.48 2.03 -12.21
C ASP A 36 22.28 1.32 -10.86
N THR A 37 23.36 1.10 -10.13
CA THR A 37 23.39 0.43 -8.82
C THR A 37 22.41 1.08 -7.83
N MET A 38 22.30 2.42 -7.88
CA MET A 38 21.37 3.18 -7.04
C MET A 38 19.90 2.88 -7.39
N ASP A 39 19.59 2.69 -8.67
CA ASP A 39 18.24 2.34 -9.11
C ASP A 39 17.89 0.94 -8.60
N ILE A 40 18.78 -0.02 -8.79
CA ILE A 40 18.59 -1.40 -8.30
C ILE A 40 18.33 -1.41 -6.80
N PHE A 41 19.10 -0.66 -6.02
CA PHE A 41 18.89 -0.54 -4.57
C PHE A 41 17.52 0.03 -4.22
N ARG A 42 17.08 1.09 -4.92
CA ARG A 42 15.74 1.69 -4.72
C ARG A 42 14.62 0.73 -5.07
N ALA A 43 14.76 -0.07 -6.13
CA ALA A 43 13.77 -1.09 -6.48
C ALA A 43 13.66 -2.18 -5.41
N ILE A 44 14.80 -2.64 -4.88
CA ILE A 44 14.84 -3.62 -3.79
C ILE A 44 14.16 -3.06 -2.54
N MET A 45 14.46 -1.81 -2.17
CA MET A 45 13.82 -1.16 -1.03
C MET A 45 12.31 -1.00 -1.20
N ALA A 46 11.86 -0.63 -2.41
CA ALA A 46 10.43 -0.57 -2.72
C ALA A 46 9.76 -1.95 -2.58
N GLY A 47 10.40 -3.01 -3.08
CA GLY A 47 9.92 -4.38 -2.90
C GLY A 47 9.85 -4.80 -1.42
N PHE A 48 10.82 -4.40 -0.59
CA PHE A 48 10.76 -4.64 0.86
C PHE A 48 9.59 -3.91 1.52
N VAL A 49 9.31 -2.66 1.13
CA VAL A 49 8.16 -1.91 1.65
C VAL A 49 6.85 -2.62 1.29
N GLU A 50 6.69 -3.04 0.04
CA GLU A 50 5.50 -3.79 -0.40
C GLU A 50 5.33 -5.11 0.37
N LEU A 51 6.43 -5.85 0.57
CA LEU A 51 6.43 -7.10 1.34
C LEU A 51 6.06 -6.86 2.80
N ILE A 52 6.63 -5.83 3.45
CA ILE A 52 6.28 -5.46 4.83
C ILE A 52 4.80 -5.08 4.92
N CYS A 53 4.26 -4.33 3.95
CA CYS A 53 2.84 -4.01 3.91
C CYS A 53 1.96 -5.28 3.90
N LEU A 54 2.30 -6.28 3.09
CA LEU A 54 1.58 -7.56 3.06
C LEU A 54 1.66 -8.31 4.39
N PHE A 55 2.83 -8.35 5.02
CA PHE A 55 3.00 -8.93 6.36
C PHE A 55 2.16 -8.19 7.41
N LEU A 56 2.12 -6.87 7.36
CA LEU A 56 1.32 -6.05 8.28
C LEU A 56 -0.18 -6.17 8.05
N VAL A 57 -0.63 -6.48 6.83
CA VAL A 57 -2.03 -6.85 6.58
C VAL A 57 -2.37 -8.13 7.35
N TYR A 58 -1.51 -9.15 7.28
CA TYR A 58 -1.68 -10.40 8.03
C TYR A 58 -1.64 -10.17 9.55
N ASP A 59 -0.69 -9.36 10.03
CA ASP A 59 -0.64 -8.96 11.45
C ASP A 59 -1.93 -8.26 11.87
N THR A 60 -2.45 -7.32 11.06
CA THR A 60 -3.71 -6.63 11.33
C THR A 60 -4.89 -7.61 11.41
N PHE A 61 -4.92 -8.64 10.55
CA PHE A 61 -5.91 -9.72 10.66
C PHE A 61 -5.81 -10.46 12.00
N SER A 62 -4.60 -10.78 12.45
CA SER A 62 -4.35 -11.47 13.72
C SER A 62 -4.67 -10.58 14.92
N ARG A 63 -4.37 -9.29 14.85
CA ARG A 63 -4.54 -8.31 15.92
C ARG A 63 -5.99 -8.04 16.28
N PHE A 64 -6.88 -8.04 15.28
CA PHE A 64 -8.31 -7.76 15.48
C PHE A 64 -9.18 -9.03 15.49
N LYS A 65 -8.84 -10.08 16.26
CA LYS A 65 -9.55 -11.38 16.27
C LYS A 65 -11.07 -11.28 16.50
N GLU A 66 -11.50 -10.27 17.24
CA GLU A 66 -12.90 -10.02 17.58
C GLU A 66 -13.78 -9.61 16.38
N ILE A 67 -13.18 -9.07 15.33
CA ILE A 67 -13.92 -8.72 14.11
C ILE A 67 -14.07 -9.99 13.27
N SER A 68 -15.29 -10.31 12.86
CA SER A 68 -15.55 -11.46 12.00
C SER A 68 -14.76 -11.37 10.69
N LYS A 69 -14.36 -12.53 10.16
CA LYS A 69 -13.56 -12.62 8.92
C LYS A 69 -14.24 -11.90 7.75
N VAL A 70 -15.56 -12.05 7.61
CA VAL A 70 -16.36 -11.36 6.59
C VAL A 70 -16.26 -9.84 6.73
N LYS A 71 -16.42 -9.31 7.96
CA LYS A 71 -16.28 -7.86 8.21
C LYS A 71 -14.87 -7.36 7.90
N LYS A 72 -13.82 -8.13 8.23
CA LYS A 72 -12.44 -7.75 7.88
C LYS A 72 -12.23 -7.67 6.36
N ASN A 73 -12.75 -8.65 5.62
CA ASN A 73 -12.66 -8.63 4.16
C ASN A 73 -13.38 -7.41 3.57
N VAL A 74 -14.57 -7.06 4.08
CA VAL A 74 -15.26 -5.84 3.67
C VAL A 74 -14.43 -4.59 4.00
N LEU A 75 -13.86 -4.51 5.20
CA LEU A 75 -13.01 -3.38 5.59
C LEU A 75 -11.78 -3.23 4.69
N ILE A 76 -11.20 -4.34 4.23
CA ILE A 76 -10.08 -4.34 3.29
C ILE A 76 -10.50 -3.79 1.94
N VAL A 77 -11.61 -4.30 1.39
CA VAL A 77 -12.12 -3.83 0.10
C VAL A 77 -12.40 -2.33 0.15
N VAL A 78 -13.09 -1.87 1.20
CA VAL A 78 -13.36 -0.43 1.39
C VAL A 78 -12.08 0.37 1.57
N ALA A 79 -11.10 -0.15 2.32
CA ALA A 79 -9.81 0.51 2.53
C ALA A 79 -9.00 0.65 1.24
N ILE A 80 -9.00 -0.35 0.35
CA ILE A 80 -8.35 -0.31 -0.96
C ILE A 80 -8.96 0.80 -1.82
N PHE A 81 -10.30 0.83 -1.96
CA PHE A 81 -10.96 1.86 -2.75
C PHE A 81 -10.75 3.26 -2.16
N ALA A 82 -10.85 3.38 -0.83
CA ALA A 82 -10.62 4.65 -0.13
C ALA A 82 -9.17 5.13 -0.31
N SER A 83 -8.18 4.25 -0.19
CA SER A 83 -6.77 4.62 -0.39
C SER A 83 -6.52 5.06 -1.82
N ILE A 84 -6.98 4.30 -2.81
CA ILE A 84 -6.83 4.67 -4.23
C ILE A 84 -7.42 6.04 -4.50
N PHE A 85 -8.67 6.28 -4.08
CA PHE A 85 -9.34 7.57 -4.29
C PHE A 85 -8.58 8.72 -3.61
N TYR A 86 -8.16 8.52 -2.36
CA TYR A 86 -7.43 9.54 -1.60
C TYR A 86 -6.08 9.90 -2.24
N PHE A 87 -5.28 8.91 -2.63
CA PHE A 87 -3.97 9.18 -3.23
C PHE A 87 -4.08 9.73 -4.65
N LEU A 88 -5.05 9.29 -5.46
CA LEU A 88 -5.34 9.91 -6.74
C LEU A 88 -5.75 11.37 -6.58
N PHE A 89 -6.57 11.68 -5.57
CA PHE A 89 -6.95 13.05 -5.25
C PHE A 89 -5.74 13.91 -4.86
N ILE A 90 -4.86 13.41 -3.98
CA ILE A 90 -3.62 14.12 -3.61
C ILE A 90 -2.74 14.37 -4.82
N VAL A 91 -2.51 13.34 -5.65
CA VAL A 91 -1.69 13.46 -6.86
C VAL A 91 -2.31 14.47 -7.83
N GLY A 92 -3.64 14.45 -7.99
CA GLY A 92 -4.36 15.39 -8.82
C GLY A 92 -4.23 16.84 -8.36
N ILE A 93 -4.27 17.08 -7.04
CA ILE A 93 -4.01 18.40 -6.47
C ILE A 93 -2.55 18.82 -6.65
N TYR A 94 -1.60 17.90 -6.42
CA TYR A 94 -0.17 18.21 -6.51
C TYR A 94 0.31 18.53 -7.94
N LEU A 95 -0.37 17.97 -8.95
CA LEU A 95 -0.06 18.18 -10.36
C LEU A 95 -0.78 19.39 -10.99
N GLN A 96 -1.68 20.05 -10.26
CA GLN A 96 -2.26 21.35 -10.63
C GLN A 96 -1.38 22.50 -10.13
#